data_AF-A0A7J2PNH0-F1
#
_entry.id   AF-A0A7J2PNH0-F1
#
_cell.length_a   1.000
_cell.length_b   1.000
_cell.length_c   1.000
_cell.angle_alpha   90.00
_cell.angle_beta   90.00
_cell.angle_gamma   90.00
#
_symmetry.space_group_name_H-M   'P 1'
#
loop_
_entity.id
_entity.type
_entity.pdbx_description
1 polymer ?
#
loop_
_entity_poly.entity_id
_entity_poly.type
_entity_poly.pdbx_seq_one_letter_code
_entity_poly.pdbx_strand_id
1 'polypeptide(L)'
;LKDKPGFICNRVTAPAQIYQNYVFDKALDEGFTWDQLDNDSRGGPMSMTVLADYVGIDTLYHGQIYYSQTLSPDFAPGKVISQLFNEGKLGAKTGQGFRDWSKGRPKPDKTAGKAKLYNLKFPLAIMVNEACRVLEEGITTTYKIIDDTLMAGMNMPGPMAANVKTWQNQVKVLEELVELTRKEYFKPCELLTSGKWVEYI
;
A
#
# COMPACT_ATOMS: atom_id res chain seq x y z
N LEU A 1 -2.41 6.00 -21.34
CA LEU A 1 -1.88 5.96 -19.95
C LEU A 1 -0.79 7.01 -19.70
N LYS A 2 -0.30 7.72 -20.74
CA LYS A 2 0.53 8.91 -20.59
C LYS A 2 -0.30 10.12 -20.12
N ASP A 3 0.27 10.91 -19.22
CA ASP A 3 -0.11 12.29 -18.87
C ASP A 3 -1.39 12.55 -18.07
N LYS A 4 -1.63 11.80 -16.97
CA LYS A 4 -2.55 12.28 -15.92
C LYS A 4 -1.91 12.14 -14.53
N PRO A 5 -1.70 13.24 -13.76
CA PRO A 5 -1.16 13.18 -12.40
C PRO A 5 -1.86 12.18 -11.47
N GLY A 6 -3.20 12.09 -11.54
CA GLY A 6 -3.96 11.13 -10.75
C GLY A 6 -3.63 9.65 -11.06
N PHE A 7 -3.14 9.37 -12.27
CA PHE A 7 -2.71 8.02 -12.64
C PHE A 7 -1.36 7.66 -11.99
N ILE A 8 -0.41 8.60 -11.90
CA ILE A 8 0.90 8.37 -11.25
C ILE A 8 0.72 8.12 -9.75
N CYS A 9 -0.07 8.93 -9.05
CA CYS A 9 -0.38 8.73 -7.63
C CYS A 9 -0.89 7.31 -7.34
N ASN A 10 -1.91 6.89 -8.10
CA ASN A 10 -2.52 5.58 -7.91
C ASN A 10 -1.56 4.46 -8.30
N ARG A 11 -0.82 4.62 -9.41
CA ARG A 11 0.15 3.62 -9.88
C ARG A 11 1.23 3.36 -8.83
N VAL A 12 1.78 4.39 -8.21
CA VAL A 12 2.88 4.29 -7.23
C VAL A 12 2.42 3.74 -5.88
N THR A 13 1.20 4.05 -5.44
CA THR A 13 0.72 3.65 -4.11
C THR A 13 -0.07 2.33 -4.11
N ALA A 14 -0.70 1.96 -5.23
CA ALA A 14 -1.50 0.73 -5.34
C ALA A 14 -0.79 -0.55 -4.86
N PRO A 15 0.50 -0.81 -5.16
CA PRO A 15 1.11 -2.08 -4.78
C PRO A 15 1.27 -2.27 -3.26
N ALA A 16 1.16 -1.19 -2.46
CA ALA A 16 1.09 -1.32 -1.00
C ALA A 16 -0.12 -2.16 -0.55
N GLN A 17 -1.18 -2.24 -1.37
CA GLN A 17 -2.36 -3.08 -1.11
C GLN A 17 -2.02 -4.57 -1.09
N ILE A 18 -1.01 -5.02 -1.83
CA ILE A 18 -0.55 -6.43 -1.80
C ILE A 18 -0.06 -6.77 -0.39
N TYR A 19 0.74 -5.87 0.22
CA TYR A 19 1.26 -6.07 1.56
C TYR A 19 0.17 -5.93 2.62
N GLN A 20 -0.77 -5.00 2.43
CA GLN A 20 -1.94 -4.87 3.30
C GLN A 20 -2.80 -6.15 3.31
N ASN A 21 -3.08 -6.73 2.15
CA ASN A 21 -3.79 -8.01 2.06
C ASN A 21 -3.07 -9.12 2.83
N TYR A 22 -1.76 -9.26 2.63
CA TYR A 22 -0.96 -10.23 3.39
C TYR A 22 -1.08 -10.02 4.90
N VAL A 23 -1.01 -8.76 5.36
CA VAL A 23 -1.10 -8.42 6.78
C VAL A 23 -2.50 -8.67 7.35
N PHE A 24 -3.56 -8.33 6.62
CA PHE A 24 -4.95 -8.60 7.04
C PHE A 24 -5.22 -10.09 7.16
N ASP A 25 -4.85 -10.87 6.14
CA ASP A 25 -5.09 -12.30 6.11
C ASP A 25 -4.29 -13.00 7.23
N LYS A 26 -3.02 -12.58 7.44
CA LYS A 26 -2.20 -13.09 8.55
C LYS A 26 -2.76 -12.73 9.92
N ALA A 27 -3.27 -11.51 10.10
CA ALA A 27 -3.90 -11.11 11.36
C ALA A 27 -5.14 -11.96 11.66
N LEU A 28 -5.96 -12.25 10.64
CA LEU A 28 -7.11 -13.14 10.78
C LEU A 28 -6.68 -14.56 11.15
N ASP A 29 -5.71 -15.12 10.42
CA ASP A 29 -5.28 -16.51 10.58
C ASP A 29 -4.56 -16.74 11.92
N GLU A 30 -3.83 -15.74 12.44
CA GLU A 30 -3.17 -15.78 13.75
C GLU A 30 -4.07 -15.30 14.91
N GLY A 31 -5.31 -14.91 14.62
CA GLY A 31 -6.31 -14.53 15.64
C GLY A 31 -6.05 -13.18 16.31
N PHE A 32 -5.29 -12.29 15.69
CA PHE A 32 -5.12 -10.93 16.20
C PHE A 32 -6.41 -10.12 16.03
N THR A 33 -6.70 -9.29 17.03
CA THR A 33 -7.78 -8.32 16.90
C THR A 33 -7.37 -7.24 15.92
N TRP A 34 -8.36 -6.64 15.27
CA TRP A 34 -8.07 -5.52 14.41
C TRP A 34 -7.54 -4.30 15.18
N ASP A 35 -7.86 -4.13 16.47
CA ASP A 35 -7.27 -3.07 17.31
C ASP A 35 -5.77 -3.28 17.49
N GLN A 36 -5.33 -4.53 17.71
CA GLN A 36 -3.92 -4.88 17.76
C GLN A 36 -3.21 -4.53 16.45
N LEU A 37 -3.87 -4.81 15.33
CA LEU A 37 -3.31 -4.50 14.02
C LEU A 37 -3.27 -3.00 13.73
N ASP A 38 -4.32 -2.27 14.08
CA ASP A 38 -4.35 -0.82 13.95
C ASP A 38 -3.28 -0.14 14.80
N ASN A 39 -2.95 -0.72 15.96
CA ASN A 39 -1.88 -0.23 16.82
C ASN A 39 -0.48 -0.36 16.19
N ASP A 40 -0.29 -1.16 15.15
CA ASP A 40 0.95 -1.20 14.35
C ASP A 40 1.08 0.02 13.42
N SER A 41 -0.04 0.67 13.06
CA SER A 41 -0.13 1.68 11.99
C SER A 41 -0.42 3.12 12.47
N ARG A 42 -0.18 3.41 13.75
CA ARG A 42 -0.57 4.68 14.42
C ARG A 42 0.12 5.97 13.95
N GLY A 43 1.00 5.90 12.94
CA GLY A 43 1.74 7.06 12.43
C GLY A 43 0.95 7.93 11.44
N GLY A 44 -0.18 7.45 10.91
CA GLY A 44 -1.00 8.16 9.94
C GLY A 44 -2.24 8.87 10.53
N PRO A 45 -2.95 9.67 9.72
CA PRO A 45 -4.21 10.33 10.14
C PRO A 45 -5.35 9.35 10.44
N MET A 46 -5.22 8.10 9.96
CA MET A 46 -6.08 6.95 10.27
C MET A 46 -5.22 5.72 10.45
N SER A 47 -5.66 4.81 11.32
CA SER A 47 -5.13 3.44 11.37
C SER A 47 -5.54 2.65 10.13
N MET A 48 -4.82 1.58 9.86
CA MET A 48 -4.93 0.82 8.62
C MET A 48 -6.35 0.31 8.31
N THR A 49 -7.04 -0.32 9.28
CA THR A 49 -8.39 -0.85 9.02
C THR A 49 -9.44 0.26 8.95
N VAL A 50 -9.28 1.33 9.74
CA VAL A 50 -10.15 2.51 9.68
C VAL A 50 -9.99 3.23 8.34
N LEU A 51 -8.77 3.30 7.80
CA LEU A 51 -8.51 3.86 6.48
C LEU A 51 -9.16 3.01 5.38
N ALA A 52 -9.04 1.69 5.45
CA ALA A 52 -9.66 0.78 4.48
C ALA A 52 -11.19 0.95 4.45
N ASP A 53 -11.83 1.01 5.62
CA ASP A 53 -13.26 1.27 5.74
C ASP A 53 -13.66 2.66 5.25
N TYR A 54 -12.82 3.67 5.46
CA TYR A 54 -13.07 5.04 4.99
C TYR A 54 -13.00 5.15 3.47
N VAL A 55 -12.02 4.48 2.84
CA VAL A 55 -11.88 4.38 1.38
C VAL A 55 -13.02 3.57 0.76
N GLY A 56 -13.47 2.53 1.47
CA GLY A 56 -14.52 1.62 1.04
C GLY A 56 -13.93 0.30 0.55
N ILE A 57 -14.44 -0.80 1.09
CA ILE A 57 -13.93 -2.16 0.80
C ILE A 57 -14.20 -2.56 -0.65
N ASP A 58 -15.31 -2.14 -1.23
CA ASP A 58 -15.61 -2.37 -2.65
C ASP A 58 -14.66 -1.61 -3.58
N THR A 59 -14.30 -0.37 -3.25
CA THR A 59 -13.28 0.38 -4.00
C THR A 59 -11.95 -0.37 -4.00
N LEU A 60 -11.54 -0.87 -2.83
CA LEU A 60 -10.32 -1.68 -2.71
C LEU A 60 -10.43 -2.98 -3.51
N TYR A 61 -11.52 -3.72 -3.35
CA TYR A 61 -11.75 -5.00 -4.03
C TYR A 61 -11.72 -4.86 -5.56
N HIS A 62 -12.48 -3.91 -6.12
CA HIS A 62 -12.52 -3.69 -7.57
C HIS A 62 -11.19 -3.16 -8.12
N GLY A 63 -10.50 -2.29 -7.38
CA GLY A 63 -9.15 -1.84 -7.75
C GLY A 63 -8.15 -2.99 -7.80
N GLN A 64 -8.18 -3.87 -6.79
CA GLN A 64 -7.35 -5.07 -6.72
C GLN A 64 -7.64 -6.05 -7.87
N ILE A 65 -8.91 -6.27 -8.22
CA ILE A 65 -9.27 -7.07 -9.41
C ILE A 65 -8.68 -6.46 -10.68
N TYR A 66 -8.84 -5.16 -10.90
CA TYR A 66 -8.29 -4.48 -12.07
C TYR A 66 -6.76 -4.63 -12.17
N TYR A 67 -6.03 -4.39 -11.08
CA TYR A 67 -4.58 -4.55 -11.07
C TYR A 67 -4.13 -6.00 -11.16
N SER A 68 -4.93 -6.94 -10.66
CA SER A 68 -4.64 -8.38 -10.81
C SER A 68 -4.63 -8.83 -12.27
N GLN A 69 -5.48 -8.22 -13.09
CA GLN A 69 -5.62 -8.52 -14.52
C GLN A 69 -4.65 -7.73 -15.39
N THR A 70 -4.23 -6.53 -14.95
CA THR A 70 -3.46 -5.60 -15.78
C THR A 70 -1.98 -5.51 -15.42
N LEU A 71 -1.59 -5.84 -14.18
CA LEU A 71 -0.21 -5.73 -13.70
C LEU A 71 0.36 -7.06 -13.22
N SER A 72 -0.30 -7.72 -12.26
CA SER A 72 0.17 -8.99 -11.71
C SER A 72 -0.90 -9.68 -10.88
N PRO A 73 -1.04 -11.02 -10.94
CA PRO A 73 -1.98 -11.76 -10.10
C PRO A 73 -1.76 -11.56 -8.60
N ASP A 74 -0.58 -11.09 -8.16
CA ASP A 74 -0.32 -10.77 -6.76
C ASP A 74 -1.22 -9.67 -6.18
N PHE A 75 -1.83 -8.83 -7.03
CA PHE A 75 -2.81 -7.83 -6.63
C PHE A 75 -4.19 -8.40 -6.30
N ALA A 76 -4.43 -9.70 -6.52
CA ALA A 76 -5.71 -10.32 -6.23
C ALA A 76 -6.16 -10.00 -4.78
N PRO A 77 -7.46 -9.72 -4.57
CA PRO A 77 -7.96 -9.44 -3.24
C PRO A 77 -7.65 -10.56 -2.25
N GLY A 78 -7.24 -10.17 -1.04
CA GLY A 78 -7.03 -11.10 0.07
C GLY A 78 -8.34 -11.71 0.56
N LYS A 79 -8.22 -12.72 1.42
CA LYS A 79 -9.35 -13.42 2.05
C LYS A 79 -10.25 -12.44 2.80
N VAL A 80 -9.66 -11.57 3.61
CA VAL A 80 -10.41 -10.62 4.46
C VAL A 80 -11.19 -9.60 3.63
N ILE A 81 -10.53 -8.98 2.64
CA ILE A 81 -11.17 -7.99 1.75
C ILE A 81 -12.30 -8.63 0.95
N SER A 82 -12.07 -9.84 0.41
CA SER A 82 -13.09 -10.60 -0.33
C SER A 82 -14.30 -10.93 0.54
N GLN A 83 -14.08 -11.37 1.78
CA GLN A 83 -15.15 -11.69 2.72
C GLN A 83 -15.99 -10.45 3.05
N LEU A 84 -15.36 -9.35 3.44
CA LEU A 84 -16.04 -8.10 3.78
C LEU A 84 -16.87 -7.56 2.59
N PHE A 85 -16.32 -7.63 1.38
CA PHE A 85 -17.03 -7.25 0.17
C PHE A 85 -18.29 -8.11 -0.06
N ASN A 86 -18.14 -9.44 -0.01
CA ASN A 86 -19.25 -10.39 -0.23
C ASN A 86 -20.35 -10.29 0.84
N GLU A 87 -20.00 -9.92 2.06
CA GLU A 87 -20.95 -9.68 3.15
C GLU A 87 -21.63 -8.30 3.08
N GLY A 88 -21.28 -7.45 2.11
CA GLY A 88 -21.79 -6.07 2.01
C GLY A 88 -21.28 -5.15 3.11
N LYS A 89 -20.20 -5.52 3.81
CA LYS A 89 -19.54 -4.72 4.85
C LYS A 89 -18.52 -3.80 4.20
N LEU A 90 -19.03 -2.74 3.55
CA LEU A 90 -18.24 -1.86 2.70
C LEU A 90 -17.59 -0.68 3.43
N GLY A 91 -17.57 -0.69 4.76
CA GLY A 91 -16.93 0.34 5.58
C GLY A 91 -17.88 1.46 5.99
N ALA A 92 -17.38 2.70 6.01
CA ALA A 92 -18.08 3.86 6.55
C ALA A 92 -19.45 4.08 5.90
N LYS A 93 -19.55 3.86 4.59
CA LYS A 93 -20.77 4.11 3.80
C LYS A 93 -21.91 3.11 4.07
N THR A 94 -21.60 1.93 4.60
CA THR A 94 -22.59 0.90 4.98
C THR A 94 -22.73 0.79 6.50
N GLY A 95 -22.04 1.64 7.28
CA GLY A 95 -22.04 1.56 8.73
C GLY A 95 -21.23 0.40 9.32
N GLN A 96 -20.64 -0.47 8.48
CA GLN A 96 -19.89 -1.63 8.90
C GLN A 96 -18.84 -2.02 7.84
N GLY A 97 -17.62 -2.26 8.30
CA GLY A 97 -16.52 -2.88 7.54
C GLY A 97 -15.66 -3.73 8.46
N PHE A 98 -14.36 -3.47 8.53
CA PHE A 98 -13.50 -3.94 9.61
C PHE A 98 -13.98 -3.45 10.99
N ARG A 99 -14.62 -2.29 11.02
CA ARG A 99 -15.15 -1.64 12.23
C ARG A 99 -16.65 -1.39 12.13
N ASP A 100 -17.26 -1.18 13.29
CA ASP A 100 -18.60 -0.60 13.41
C ASP A 100 -18.51 0.93 13.28
N TRP A 101 -19.20 1.49 12.27
CA TRP A 101 -19.25 2.93 11.97
C TRP A 101 -20.58 3.58 12.39
N SER A 102 -21.47 2.85 13.08
CA SER A 102 -22.78 3.34 13.53
C SER A 102 -22.69 4.59 14.42
N LYS A 103 -21.57 4.80 15.09
CA LYS A 103 -21.28 5.95 15.97
C LYS A 103 -20.28 6.96 15.37
N GLY A 104 -20.08 6.91 14.05
CA GLY A 104 -19.09 7.72 13.34
C GLY A 104 -17.71 7.05 13.28
N ARG A 105 -16.64 7.85 13.08
CA ARG A 105 -15.30 7.31 12.85
C ARG A 105 -14.79 6.50 14.06
N PRO A 106 -14.49 5.20 13.89
CA PRO A 106 -13.94 4.36 14.94
C PRO A 106 -12.59 4.87 15.44
N LYS A 107 -12.34 4.70 16.75
CA LYS A 107 -11.05 4.98 17.39
C LYS A 107 -10.50 3.65 17.91
N PRO A 108 -9.37 3.15 17.38
CA PRO A 108 -8.81 1.89 17.83
C PRO A 108 -8.50 1.88 19.32
N ASP A 109 -8.73 0.75 19.98
CA ASP A 109 -8.37 0.57 21.38
C ASP A 109 -6.84 0.49 21.53
N LYS A 110 -6.28 1.54 22.13
CA LYS A 110 -4.84 1.67 22.37
C LYS A 110 -4.31 0.68 23.40
N THR A 111 -5.18 0.07 24.20
CA THR A 111 -4.81 -0.88 25.26
C THR A 111 -4.68 -2.31 24.76
N ALA A 112 -5.18 -2.63 23.56
CA ALA A 112 -5.17 -3.97 22.96
C ALA A 112 -3.77 -4.54 22.66
N GLY A 113 -2.70 -3.74 22.79
CA GLY A 113 -1.34 -4.11 22.40
C GLY A 113 -1.12 -4.00 20.89
N LYS A 114 -0.06 -4.63 20.37
CA LYS A 114 0.35 -4.58 18.96
C LYS A 114 0.39 -5.98 18.36
N ALA A 115 -0.10 -6.14 17.12
CA ALA A 115 0.04 -7.39 16.38
C ALA A 115 1.49 -7.62 15.92
N LYS A 116 2.25 -6.54 15.70
CA LYS A 116 3.62 -6.54 15.14
C LYS A 116 3.72 -7.22 13.77
N LEU A 117 2.65 -7.15 12.99
CA LEU A 117 2.59 -7.70 11.63
C LEU A 117 2.87 -6.64 10.56
N TYR A 118 2.56 -5.37 10.84
CA TYR A 118 2.76 -4.27 9.91
C TYR A 118 4.04 -3.48 10.22
N ASN A 119 4.89 -3.29 9.21
CA ASN A 119 6.10 -2.46 9.31
C ASN A 119 6.13 -1.38 8.22
N LEU A 120 6.27 -0.12 8.65
CA LEU A 120 6.27 1.06 7.78
C LEU A 120 7.43 1.10 6.77
N LYS A 121 8.50 0.31 6.96
CA LYS A 121 9.59 0.23 5.98
C LYS A 121 9.14 -0.37 4.64
N PHE A 122 8.20 -1.32 4.67
CA PHE A 122 7.79 -2.05 3.46
C PHE A 122 7.00 -1.17 2.48
N PRO A 123 5.94 -0.43 2.88
CA PRO A 123 5.26 0.49 1.97
C PRO A 123 6.19 1.50 1.29
N LEU A 124 7.18 2.05 2.00
CA LEU A 124 8.14 2.98 1.40
C LEU A 124 8.97 2.30 0.31
N ALA A 125 9.53 1.13 0.60
CA ALA A 125 10.35 0.39 -0.37
C ALA A 125 9.53 -0.03 -1.60
N ILE A 126 8.27 -0.45 -1.39
CA ILE A 126 7.31 -0.77 -2.46
C ILE A 126 7.09 0.45 -3.36
N MET A 127 6.83 1.62 -2.78
CA MET A 127 6.61 2.86 -3.54
C MET A 127 7.85 3.29 -4.33
N VAL A 128 9.06 3.18 -3.75
CA VAL A 128 10.32 3.46 -4.47
C VAL A 128 10.47 2.53 -5.67
N ASN A 129 10.21 1.23 -5.49
CA ASN A 129 10.31 0.25 -6.57
C ASN A 129 9.32 0.54 -7.69
N GLU A 130 8.09 0.87 -7.33
CA GLU A 130 7.04 1.16 -8.30
C GLU A 130 7.29 2.49 -9.03
N ALA A 131 7.80 3.50 -8.34
CA ALA A 131 8.24 4.73 -8.97
C ALA A 131 9.38 4.50 -9.98
N CYS A 132 10.30 3.57 -9.72
CA CYS A 132 11.31 3.16 -10.69
C CYS A 132 10.69 2.51 -11.93
N ARG A 133 9.69 1.64 -11.79
CA ARG A 133 8.95 1.06 -12.93
C ARG A 133 8.22 2.12 -13.75
N VAL A 134 7.61 3.11 -13.09
CA VAL A 134 6.98 4.26 -13.75
C VAL A 134 7.97 5.03 -14.63
N LEU A 135 9.23 5.16 -14.19
CA LEU A 135 10.31 5.76 -14.99
C LEU A 135 10.75 4.83 -16.13
N GLU A 136 10.95 3.52 -15.87
CA GLU A 136 11.30 2.52 -16.90
C GLU A 136 10.27 2.46 -18.03
N GLU A 137 8.98 2.53 -17.70
CA GLU A 137 7.87 2.52 -18.64
C GLU A 137 7.73 3.87 -19.41
N GLY A 138 8.52 4.89 -19.06
CA GLY A 138 8.49 6.21 -19.69
C GLY A 138 7.17 6.95 -19.47
N ILE A 139 6.49 6.68 -18.35
CA ILE A 139 5.26 7.40 -17.96
C ILE A 139 5.60 8.83 -17.52
N THR A 140 6.78 9.02 -16.93
CA THR A 140 7.40 10.32 -16.63
C THR A 140 8.91 10.22 -16.88
N THR A 141 9.56 11.35 -17.08
CA THR A 141 11.02 11.44 -17.32
C THR A 141 11.82 11.82 -16.08
N THR A 142 11.15 12.24 -15.01
CA THR A 142 11.81 12.67 -13.75
C THR A 142 11.11 12.10 -12.55
N TYR A 143 11.90 11.67 -11.56
CA TYR A 143 11.37 11.22 -10.28
C TYR A 143 10.75 12.38 -9.48
N LYS A 144 11.11 13.63 -9.77
CA LYS A 144 10.54 14.82 -9.11
C LYS A 144 9.04 14.97 -9.43
N ILE A 145 8.63 14.68 -10.67
CA ILE A 145 7.21 14.68 -11.03
C ILE A 145 6.44 13.66 -10.19
N ILE A 146 7.02 12.50 -9.92
CA ILE A 146 6.39 11.48 -9.06
C ILE A 146 6.20 12.04 -7.66
N ASP A 147 7.26 12.62 -7.08
CA ASP A 147 7.20 13.17 -5.72
C ASP A 147 6.21 14.33 -5.57
N ASP A 148 6.25 15.28 -6.52
CA ASP A 148 5.34 16.42 -6.57
C ASP A 148 3.87 15.97 -6.73
N THR A 149 3.65 14.93 -7.53
CA THR A 149 2.31 14.37 -7.79
C THR A 149 1.74 13.74 -6.52
N LEU A 150 2.53 12.98 -5.75
CA LEU A 150 2.10 12.43 -4.45
C LEU A 150 1.81 13.54 -3.43
N MET A 151 2.61 14.60 -3.41
CA MET A 151 2.34 15.75 -2.54
C MET A 151 1.02 16.43 -2.91
N ALA A 152 0.82 16.75 -4.20
CA ALA A 152 -0.37 17.44 -4.67
C ALA A 152 -1.65 16.59 -4.54
N GLY A 153 -1.56 15.29 -4.81
CA GLY A 153 -2.71 14.39 -4.85
C GLY A 153 -3.08 13.75 -3.52
N MET A 154 -2.10 13.51 -2.64
CA MET A 154 -2.28 12.74 -1.40
C MET A 154 -1.78 13.47 -0.15
N ASN A 155 -1.23 14.69 -0.29
CA ASN A 155 -0.59 15.43 0.80
C ASN A 155 0.48 14.59 1.52
N MET A 156 1.24 13.81 0.75
CA MET A 156 2.26 12.89 1.22
C MET A 156 3.60 13.22 0.56
N PRO A 157 4.73 13.24 1.32
CA PRO A 157 6.05 13.29 0.72
C PRO A 157 6.27 12.15 -0.28
N GLY A 158 6.81 12.47 -1.44
CA GLY A 158 7.18 11.48 -2.43
C GLY A 158 8.33 10.56 -1.96
N PRO A 159 8.38 9.32 -2.46
CA PRO A 159 9.35 8.32 -2.00
C PRO A 159 10.76 8.54 -2.56
N MET A 160 10.94 9.31 -3.63
CA MET A 160 12.16 9.26 -4.45
C MET A 160 13.27 10.15 -3.90
N ALA A 161 13.05 11.46 -3.77
CA ALA A 161 14.10 12.41 -3.39
C ALA A 161 14.77 12.06 -2.06
N ALA A 162 14.01 11.56 -1.08
CA ALA A 162 14.53 11.14 0.22
C ALA A 162 15.42 9.89 0.16
N ASN A 163 15.34 9.10 -0.92
CA ASN A 163 16.04 7.81 -1.06
C ASN A 163 17.21 7.83 -2.06
N VAL A 164 17.53 8.98 -2.67
CA VAL A 164 18.64 9.10 -3.65
C VAL A 164 19.98 8.57 -3.11
N LYS A 165 20.24 8.72 -1.80
CA LYS A 165 21.49 8.26 -1.16
C LYS A 165 21.40 6.88 -0.50
N THR A 166 20.20 6.31 -0.40
CA THR A 166 19.92 5.15 0.46
C THR A 166 19.12 4.07 -0.26
N TRP A 167 18.97 4.15 -1.58
CA TRP A 167 18.13 3.25 -2.36
C TRP A 167 18.56 1.79 -2.30
N GLN A 168 19.85 1.50 -2.08
CA GLN A 168 20.35 0.15 -1.85
C GLN A 168 19.71 -0.51 -0.61
N ASN A 169 19.32 0.29 0.38
CA ASN A 169 18.58 -0.23 1.54
C ASN A 169 17.16 -0.64 1.14
N GLN A 170 16.52 0.07 0.19
CA GLN A 170 15.19 -0.29 -0.30
C GLN A 170 15.22 -1.62 -1.06
N VAL A 171 16.29 -1.90 -1.83
CA VAL A 171 16.51 -3.21 -2.46
C VAL A 171 16.49 -4.32 -1.40
N LYS A 172 17.27 -4.19 -0.32
CA LYS A 172 17.31 -5.17 0.77
C LYS A 172 15.96 -5.35 1.48
N VAL A 173 15.24 -4.25 1.70
CA VAL A 173 13.91 -4.28 2.33
C VAL A 173 12.90 -5.03 1.44
N LEU A 174 13.00 -4.87 0.12
CA LEU A 174 12.15 -5.60 -0.84
C LEU A 174 12.51 -7.09 -0.90
N GLU A 175 13.79 -7.44 -0.87
CA GLU A 175 14.24 -8.84 -0.80
C GLU A 175 13.68 -9.53 0.46
N GLU A 176 13.80 -8.89 1.62
CA GLU A 176 13.18 -9.35 2.88
C GLU A 176 11.66 -9.50 2.74
N LEU A 177 11.00 -8.54 2.08
CA LEU A 177 9.56 -8.58 1.87
C LEU A 177 9.14 -9.74 0.95
N VAL A 178 9.91 -10.04 -0.10
CA VAL A 178 9.68 -11.19 -0.98
C VAL A 178 9.84 -12.48 -0.19
N GLU A 179 10.86 -12.61 0.66
CA GLU A 179 11.03 -13.78 1.52
C GLU A 179 9.87 -13.97 2.49
N LEU A 180 9.41 -12.87 3.10
CA LEU A 180 8.31 -12.85 4.07
C LEU A 180 6.97 -13.23 3.44
N THR A 181 6.67 -12.69 2.25
CA THR A 181 5.32 -12.74 1.66
C THR A 181 5.20 -13.72 0.50
N ARG A 182 6.32 -14.13 -0.09
CA ARG A 182 6.41 -14.90 -1.34
C ARG A 182 5.73 -14.22 -2.54
N LYS A 183 5.54 -12.89 -2.46
CA LYS A 183 4.96 -12.09 -3.53
C LYS A 183 6.05 -11.62 -4.48
N GLU A 184 6.04 -12.18 -5.67
CA GLU A 184 7.02 -11.94 -6.72
C GLU A 184 7.00 -10.49 -7.20
N TYR A 185 5.83 -9.84 -7.16
CA TYR A 185 5.69 -8.45 -7.60
C TYR A 185 6.59 -7.48 -6.81
N PHE A 186 6.96 -7.81 -5.57
CA PHE A 186 7.86 -6.99 -4.76
C PHE A 186 9.34 -7.08 -5.15
N LYS A 187 9.72 -7.99 -6.06
CA LYS A 187 11.11 -8.05 -6.53
C LYS A 187 11.59 -6.67 -7.01
N PRO A 188 12.78 -6.22 -6.58
CA PRO A 188 13.38 -5.00 -7.08
C PRO A 188 13.44 -4.99 -8.62
N CYS A 189 12.97 -3.92 -9.25
CA CYS A 189 13.14 -3.73 -10.69
C CYS A 189 14.59 -3.36 -11.03
N GLU A 190 14.94 -3.48 -12.31
CA GLU A 190 16.31 -3.27 -12.80
C GLU A 190 16.79 -1.84 -12.51
N LEU A 191 15.95 -0.84 -12.76
CA LEU A 191 16.30 0.56 -12.56
C LEU A 191 16.55 0.88 -11.09
N LEU A 192 15.78 0.29 -10.17
CA LEU A 192 16.06 0.40 -8.75
C LEU A 192 17.40 -0.26 -8.42
N THR A 193 17.65 -1.50 -8.86
CA THR A 193 18.90 -2.23 -8.52
C THR A 193 20.16 -1.62 -9.12
N SER A 194 20.07 -1.00 -10.29
CA SER A 194 21.20 -0.34 -10.95
C SER A 194 21.49 1.04 -10.39
N GLY A 195 20.53 1.66 -9.70
CA GLY A 195 20.62 3.03 -9.20
C GLY A 195 20.52 4.10 -10.28
N LYS A 196 20.37 3.75 -11.56
CA LYS A 196 20.34 4.72 -12.67
C LYS A 196 19.16 5.70 -12.59
N TRP A 197 18.10 5.37 -11.86
CA TRP A 197 16.98 6.28 -11.65
C TRP A 197 17.39 7.62 -11.01
N VAL A 198 18.51 7.68 -10.27
CA VAL A 198 18.98 8.93 -9.64
C VAL A 198 19.38 10.00 -10.66
N GLU A 199 19.62 9.59 -11.91
CA GLU A 199 19.95 10.47 -13.03
C GLU A 199 18.69 11.08 -13.68
N TYR A 200 17.48 10.61 -13.32
CA TYR A 200 16.19 11.09 -13.84
C TYR A 200 15.71 12.32 -13.04
N ILE A 201 16.46 13.42 -13.15
CA ILE A 201 16.22 14.69 -12.44
C ILE A 201 15.17 15.54 -13.15
#